data_AF-A0A4W4GAC0-F1
#
_entry.id   AF-A0A4W4GAC0-F1
#
_cell.length_a   1.000
_cell.length_b   1.000
_cell.length_c   1.000
_cell.angle_alpha   90.00
_cell.angle_beta   90.00
_cell.angle_gamma   90.00
#
_symmetry.space_group_name_H-M   'P 1'
#
loop_
_entity.id
_entity.type
_entity.pdbx_description
1 polymer ?
#
loop_
_entity_poly.entity_id
_entity_poly.type
_entity_poly.pdbx_seq_one_letter_code
_entity_poly.pdbx_strand_id
1 'polypeptide(L)'
;MTEDEIPVSEPSAEEEVTAQPSRDSRKLDCIICYNAYNLGERLPRKLYCGHTFCQACLRRLDTLINEQLWIPCPQCRQNTPLPHGGAIGLDLDLAAFLGVKADVENQRSSTQKATLEIKPTFVKQPNTDQPPSAWANVTLVERRFHRIPCCRQCLLCCCWWIH
;
A
#
# COMPACT_ATOMS: atom_id res chain seq x y z
N MET A 1 -29.47 -13.78 -57.00
CA MET A 1 -29.51 -13.62 -55.53
C MET A 1 -28.06 -13.36 -55.10
N THR A 2 -27.36 -12.36 -55.65
CA THR A 2 -27.41 -10.90 -55.34
C THR A 2 -27.30 -10.65 -53.84
N GLU A 3 -26.15 -10.09 -53.45
CA GLU A 3 -25.92 -8.95 -52.52
C GLU A 3 -26.63 -9.06 -51.15
N ASP A 4 -25.94 -8.95 -50.02
CA ASP A 4 -25.38 -7.69 -49.54
C ASP A 4 -24.20 -7.88 -48.58
N GLU A 5 -23.16 -7.10 -48.85
CA GLU A 5 -22.14 -6.71 -47.88
C GLU A 5 -22.67 -5.57 -46.97
N ILE A 6 -21.76 -5.14 -46.08
CA ILE A 6 -21.64 -3.82 -45.43
C ILE A 6 -22.43 -3.56 -44.10
N PRO A 7 -22.04 -2.58 -43.24
CA PRO A 7 -21.12 -2.79 -42.10
C PRO A 7 -21.50 -1.96 -40.82
N VAL A 8 -20.56 -1.83 -39.87
CA VAL A 8 -20.36 -0.71 -38.90
C VAL A 8 -21.49 -0.54 -37.86
N SER A 9 -21.22 -0.58 -36.55
CA SER A 9 -20.56 0.54 -35.85
C SER A 9 -20.28 0.20 -34.39
N GLU A 10 -19.08 0.54 -33.94
CA GLU A 10 -18.81 0.93 -32.55
C GLU A 10 -19.76 2.06 -32.11
N PRO A 11 -19.97 2.18 -30.80
CA PRO A 11 -19.83 3.50 -30.20
C PRO A 11 -18.67 3.48 -29.20
N SER A 12 -17.63 4.24 -29.54
CA SER A 12 -16.82 4.97 -28.58
C SER A 12 -17.73 5.87 -27.75
N ALA A 13 -17.60 5.78 -26.42
CA ALA A 13 -17.82 6.90 -25.53
C ALA A 13 -16.82 6.74 -24.38
N GLU A 14 -15.77 7.52 -24.54
CA GLU A 14 -14.74 7.96 -23.61
C GLU A 14 -15.23 8.41 -22.22
N GLU A 15 -14.25 8.47 -21.30
CA GLU A 15 -14.27 8.98 -19.91
C GLU A 15 -14.74 7.97 -18.84
N GLU A 16 -13.95 7.50 -17.89
CA GLU A 16 -12.84 8.13 -17.15
C GLU A 16 -11.95 6.99 -16.62
N VAL A 17 -10.70 6.87 -17.09
CA VAL A 17 -9.73 5.92 -16.50
C VAL A 17 -9.26 6.50 -15.17
N THR A 18 -10.14 6.44 -14.18
CA THR A 18 -9.68 6.27 -12.81
C THR A 18 -8.86 4.98 -12.82
N ALA A 19 -7.61 5.05 -12.35
CA ALA A 19 -6.77 3.88 -12.14
C ALA A 19 -7.48 2.96 -11.13
N GLN A 20 -8.42 2.15 -11.62
CA GLN A 20 -9.14 1.22 -10.80
C GLN A 20 -8.10 0.18 -10.37
N PRO A 21 -7.87 0.01 -9.05
CA PRO A 21 -7.02 -1.07 -8.59
C PRO A 21 -7.57 -2.36 -9.21
N SER A 22 -6.69 -3.11 -9.89
CA SER A 22 -7.03 -4.39 -10.50
C SER A 22 -7.81 -5.22 -9.49
N ARG A 23 -8.79 -6.02 -9.94
CA ARG A 23 -9.63 -6.82 -9.01
C ARG A 23 -8.81 -7.70 -8.07
N ASP A 24 -7.57 -8.03 -8.44
CA ASP A 24 -6.61 -8.74 -7.62
C ASP A 24 -6.00 -7.91 -6.47
N SER A 25 -5.87 -6.59 -6.63
CA SER A 25 -5.39 -5.69 -5.57
C SER A 25 -6.38 -5.62 -4.40
N ARG A 26 -7.69 -5.64 -4.68
CA ARG A 26 -8.74 -5.69 -3.64
C ARG A 26 -8.77 -7.02 -2.85
N LYS A 27 -8.18 -8.09 -3.37
CA LYS A 27 -8.06 -9.37 -2.63
C LYS A 27 -7.08 -9.26 -1.45
N LEU A 28 -6.23 -8.23 -1.44
CA LEU A 28 -5.25 -7.99 -0.39
C LEU A 28 -5.66 -6.85 0.56
N ASP A 29 -6.95 -6.48 0.59
CA ASP A 29 -7.48 -5.49 1.51
C ASP A 29 -8.26 -6.13 2.66
N CYS A 30 -8.16 -5.54 3.83
CA CYS A 30 -8.98 -5.95 4.98
C CYS A 30 -10.37 -5.33 4.93
N ILE A 31 -11.42 -6.14 5.00
CA ILE A 31 -12.81 -5.67 4.89
C ILE A 31 -13.31 -4.80 6.06
N ILE A 32 -12.60 -4.79 7.20
CA ILE A 32 -12.98 -3.96 8.36
C ILE A 32 -12.51 -2.51 8.16
N CYS A 33 -11.29 -2.34 7.66
CA CYS A 33 -10.64 -1.02 7.60
C CYS A 33 -10.33 -0.56 6.18
N TYR A 34 -10.63 -1.39 5.17
CA TYR A 34 -10.43 -1.14 3.74
C TYR A 34 -9.00 -0.72 3.36
N ASN A 35 -8.01 -1.12 4.16
CA ASN A 35 -6.61 -0.88 3.87
C ASN A 35 -5.94 -2.19 3.43
N ALA A 36 -4.93 -2.06 2.57
CA ALA A 36 -4.07 -3.15 2.17
C ALA A 36 -3.38 -3.82 3.36
N TYR A 37 -3.28 -5.14 3.30
CA TYR A 37 -2.41 -5.92 4.17
C TYR A 37 -0.96 -5.51 3.96
N ASN A 38 -0.17 -5.62 5.02
CA ASN A 38 1.27 -5.36 4.96
C ASN A 38 2.04 -6.29 5.90
N LEU A 39 3.36 -6.29 5.75
CA LEU A 39 4.27 -7.16 6.52
C LEU A 39 4.55 -6.62 7.94
N GLY A 40 3.87 -5.56 8.37
CA GLY A 40 4.00 -4.94 9.69
C GLY A 40 2.75 -5.14 10.55
N GLU A 41 2.09 -4.06 10.95
CA GLU A 41 0.93 -4.11 11.84
C GLU A 41 -0.36 -4.66 11.19
N ARG A 42 -0.39 -4.76 9.84
CA ARG A 42 -1.57 -5.22 9.09
C ARG A 42 -1.34 -6.59 8.44
N LEU A 43 -0.67 -7.49 9.16
CA LEU A 43 -0.55 -8.88 8.73
C LEU A 43 -1.95 -9.53 8.59
N PRO A 44 -2.19 -10.32 7.53
CA PRO A 44 -3.45 -11.02 7.34
C PRO A 44 -3.52 -12.24 8.27
N ARG A 45 -4.42 -12.20 9.24
CA ARG A 45 -4.62 -13.25 10.25
C ARG A 45 -5.96 -13.93 10.09
N LYS A 46 -5.95 -15.24 10.26
CA LYS A 46 -7.09 -16.12 10.07
C LYS A 46 -7.74 -16.42 11.42
N LEU A 47 -9.05 -16.24 11.49
CA LEU A 47 -9.86 -16.71 12.61
C LEU A 47 -10.14 -18.21 12.47
N TYR A 48 -10.61 -18.86 13.54
CA TYR A 48 -10.88 -20.30 13.54
C TYR A 48 -11.86 -20.73 12.43
N CYS A 49 -12.81 -19.86 12.08
CA CYS A 49 -13.77 -20.06 10.99
C CYS A 49 -13.17 -19.94 9.58
N GLY A 50 -11.89 -19.60 9.43
CA GLY A 50 -11.20 -19.44 8.16
C GLY A 50 -11.24 -18.04 7.55
N HIS A 51 -12.03 -17.12 8.10
CA HIS A 51 -12.06 -15.72 7.64
C HIS A 51 -10.81 -14.93 8.04
N THR A 52 -10.36 -14.04 7.16
CA THR A 52 -9.08 -13.33 7.28
C THR A 52 -9.28 -11.82 7.46
N PHE A 53 -8.55 -11.24 8.41
CA PHE A 53 -8.58 -9.81 8.73
C PHE A 53 -7.20 -9.28 9.11
N CYS A 54 -7.05 -7.96 9.15
CA CYS A 54 -5.78 -7.35 9.51
C CYS A 54 -5.51 -7.51 11.02
N GLN A 55 -4.27 -7.80 11.41
CA GLN A 55 -3.87 -7.91 12.82
C GLN A 55 -4.31 -6.70 13.66
N ALA A 56 -4.05 -5.48 13.17
CA ALA A 56 -4.46 -4.24 13.84
C ALA A 56 -5.98 -4.15 14.07
N CYS A 57 -6.77 -4.75 13.19
CA CYS A 57 -8.22 -4.80 13.26
C CYS A 57 -8.67 -5.82 14.32
N LEU A 58 -8.09 -7.01 14.28
CA LEU A 58 -8.39 -8.09 15.23
C LEU A 58 -8.06 -7.70 16.68
N ARG A 59 -6.98 -6.97 16.91
CA ARG A 59 -6.62 -6.42 18.23
C ARG A 59 -7.68 -5.49 18.85
N ARG A 60 -8.62 -4.97 18.05
CA ARG A 60 -9.68 -4.06 18.53
C ARG A 60 -11.03 -4.77 18.69
N LEU A 61 -11.11 -6.04 18.32
CA LEU A 61 -12.33 -6.85 18.35
C LEU A 61 -12.31 -7.90 19.46
N ASP A 62 -11.26 -7.91 20.28
CA ASP A 62 -11.19 -8.84 21.40
C ASP A 62 -12.16 -8.47 22.52
N THR A 63 -12.68 -9.51 23.16
CA THR A 63 -13.67 -9.43 24.21
C THR A 63 -13.26 -10.39 25.31
N LEU A 64 -13.29 -9.94 26.57
CA LEU A 64 -12.98 -10.78 27.72
C LEU A 64 -14.28 -11.40 28.24
N ILE A 65 -14.35 -12.74 28.26
CA ILE A 65 -15.50 -13.51 28.74
C ILE A 65 -14.96 -14.64 29.60
N ASN A 66 -15.38 -14.72 30.87
CA ASN A 66 -14.93 -15.74 31.83
C ASN A 66 -13.40 -15.86 31.88
N GLU A 67 -12.70 -14.73 32.02
CA GLU A 67 -11.22 -14.66 32.11
C GLU A 67 -10.47 -15.12 30.85
N GLN A 68 -11.17 -15.42 29.75
CA GLN A 68 -10.62 -15.79 28.45
C GLN A 68 -10.91 -14.70 27.42
N LEU A 69 -9.94 -14.40 26.56
CA LEU A 69 -10.10 -13.48 25.44
C LEU A 69 -10.67 -14.20 24.21
N TRP A 70 -11.62 -13.56 23.53
CA TRP A 70 -12.32 -14.07 22.35
C TRP A 70 -12.47 -12.98 21.29
N ILE A 71 -12.44 -13.37 20.02
CA ILE A 71 -12.83 -12.50 18.90
C ILE A 71 -14.06 -13.10 18.19
N PRO A 72 -15.20 -12.41 18.13
CA PRO A 72 -16.30 -12.78 17.24
C PRO A 72 -15.95 -12.40 15.80
N CYS A 73 -16.11 -13.33 14.85
CA CYS A 73 -15.87 -13.06 13.44
C CYS A 73 -16.89 -12.03 12.89
N PRO A 74 -16.45 -10.91 12.27
CA PRO A 74 -17.35 -9.94 11.66
C PRO A 74 -18.22 -10.50 10.51
N GLN A 75 -17.79 -11.59 9.87
CA GLN A 75 -18.49 -12.18 8.71
C GLN A 75 -19.51 -13.25 9.13
N CYS A 76 -19.13 -14.18 10.00
CA CYS A 76 -19.97 -15.33 10.35
C CYS A 76 -20.31 -15.44 11.84
N ARG A 77 -19.87 -14.49 12.67
CA ARG A 77 -20.14 -14.40 14.12
C ARG A 77 -19.58 -15.55 14.98
N GLN A 78 -18.87 -16.51 14.38
CA GLN A 78 -18.16 -17.56 15.10
C GLN A 78 -17.06 -16.97 15.99
N ASN A 79 -17.00 -17.41 17.25
CA ASN A 79 -15.99 -16.97 18.21
C ASN A 79 -14.67 -17.72 18.00
N THR A 80 -13.56 -16.99 18.05
CA THR A 80 -12.21 -17.55 18.05
C THR A 80 -11.55 -17.28 19.40
N PRO A 81 -11.15 -18.30 20.17
CA PRO A 81 -10.41 -18.11 21.41
C PRO A 81 -9.02 -17.55 21.10
N LEU A 82 -8.57 -16.59 21.89
CA LEU A 82 -7.24 -16.00 21.75
C LEU A 82 -6.23 -16.66 22.70
N PRO A 83 -5.00 -16.96 22.22
CA PRO A 83 -3.91 -17.37 23.10
C PRO A 83 -3.41 -16.19 23.96
N HIS A 84 -2.52 -16.45 24.92
CA HIS A 84 -1.92 -15.43 25.80
C HIS A 84 -1.24 -14.25 25.05
N GLY A 85 -0.86 -14.42 23.78
CA GLY A 85 -0.33 -13.36 22.91
C GLY A 85 -1.38 -12.52 22.16
N GLY A 86 -2.67 -12.70 22.47
CA GLY A 86 -3.79 -12.03 21.82
C GLY A 86 -3.86 -12.32 20.32
N ALA A 87 -4.32 -11.35 19.53
CA ALA A 87 -4.47 -11.51 18.09
C ALA A 87 -3.16 -11.84 17.34
N ILE A 88 -1.98 -11.56 17.92
CA ILE A 88 -0.68 -11.90 17.31
C ILE A 88 -0.46 -13.42 17.26
N GLY A 89 -1.07 -14.17 18.18
CA GLY A 89 -0.94 -15.62 18.23
C GLY A 89 -1.86 -16.37 17.28
N LEU A 90 -2.73 -15.68 16.53
CA LEU A 90 -3.57 -16.31 15.50
C LEU A 90 -2.75 -16.64 14.26
N ASP A 91 -3.13 -17.70 13.55
CA ASP A 91 -2.46 -18.12 12.33
C ASP A 91 -2.49 -17.01 11.26
N LEU A 92 -1.40 -16.92 10.50
CA LEU A 92 -1.36 -16.10 9.29
C LEU A 92 -2.14 -16.79 8.18
N ASP A 93 -2.90 -16.02 7.42
CA ASP A 93 -3.40 -16.51 6.15
C ASP A 93 -2.26 -16.54 5.13
N LEU A 94 -1.64 -17.72 4.96
CA LEU A 94 -0.44 -17.89 4.16
C LEU A 94 -0.63 -17.42 2.71
N ALA A 95 -1.79 -17.68 2.11
CA ALA A 95 -2.06 -17.26 0.73
C ALA A 95 -2.06 -15.72 0.60
N ALA A 96 -2.77 -15.04 1.50
CA ALA A 96 -2.79 -13.57 1.52
C ALA A 96 -1.41 -12.99 1.86
N PHE A 97 -0.70 -13.58 2.83
CA PHE A 97 0.64 -13.15 3.22
C PHE A 97 1.66 -13.26 2.07
N LEU A 98 1.65 -14.38 1.33
CA LEU A 98 2.49 -14.55 0.15
C LEU A 98 2.10 -13.59 -0.98
N GLY A 99 0.80 -13.32 -1.14
CA GLY A 99 0.32 -12.27 -2.05
C GLY A 99 0.89 -10.89 -1.71
N VAL A 100 0.87 -10.50 -0.43
CA VAL A 100 1.49 -9.25 0.04
C VAL A 100 3.00 -9.24 -0.21
N LYS A 101 3.70 -10.35 0.04
CA LYS A 101 5.14 -10.46 -0.23
C LYS A 101 5.45 -10.25 -1.71
N ALA A 102 4.67 -10.87 -2.61
CA ALA A 102 4.85 -10.74 -4.05
C ALA A 102 4.56 -9.31 -4.53
N ASP A 103 3.51 -8.68 -4.00
CA ASP A 103 3.17 -7.30 -4.35
C ASP A 103 4.28 -6.31 -3.94
N VAL A 104 4.80 -6.43 -2.72
CA VAL A 104 5.91 -5.60 -2.23
C VAL A 104 7.14 -5.71 -3.14
N GLU A 105 7.46 -6.91 -3.63
CA GLU A 105 8.61 -7.12 -4.52
C GLU A 105 8.38 -6.56 -5.93
N ASN A 106 7.15 -6.70 -6.44
CA ASN A 106 6.76 -6.10 -7.72
C ASN A 106 6.80 -4.57 -7.69
N GLN A 107 6.36 -3.96 -6.58
CA GLN A 107 6.41 -2.51 -6.39
C GLN A 107 7.85 -1.97 -6.33
N ARG A 108 8.78 -2.72 -5.70
CA ARG A 108 10.22 -2.38 -5.70
C ARG A 108 10.78 -2.35 -7.12
N SER A 109 10.44 -3.36 -7.93
CA SER A 109 10.88 -3.47 -9.32
C SER A 109 10.32 -2.34 -10.19
N SER A 110 9.05 -1.98 -10.00
CA SER A 110 8.40 -0.90 -10.76
C SER A 110 8.93 0.49 -10.42
N THR A 111 9.21 0.75 -9.14
CA THR A 111 9.77 2.04 -8.68
C THR A 111 11.18 2.29 -9.26
N GLN A 112 11.97 1.22 -9.42
CA GLN A 112 13.28 1.28 -10.06
C GLN A 112 13.18 1.52 -11.57
N LYS A 113 12.17 0.96 -12.23
CA LYS A 113 11.95 1.14 -13.68
C LYS A 113 11.48 2.55 -14.04
N ALA A 114 10.62 3.17 -13.22
CA ALA A 114 10.13 4.54 -13.45
C ALA A 114 11.22 5.63 -13.31
N THR A 115 12.36 5.33 -12.69
CA THR A 115 13.49 6.27 -12.55
C THR A 115 14.39 6.29 -13.81
N LEU A 116 14.26 5.31 -14.72
CA LEU A 116 15.15 5.18 -15.89
C LEU A 116 14.53 5.67 -17.22
N GLU A 117 13.26 6.08 -17.24
CA GLU A 117 12.57 6.58 -18.45
C GLU A 117 12.33 8.11 -18.46
N ILE A 118 13.05 8.88 -17.65
CA ILE A 118 13.20 10.31 -17.93
C ILE A 118 14.36 10.45 -18.92
N LYS A 119 14.09 10.22 -20.21
CA LYS A 119 14.97 10.63 -21.31
C LYS A 119 14.85 12.16 -21.42
N PRO A 120 15.88 12.96 -21.13
CA PRO A 120 15.85 14.37 -21.48
C PRO A 120 16.06 14.46 -22.99
N THR A 121 14.98 14.62 -23.75
CA THR A 121 15.05 15.04 -25.15
C THR A 121 15.55 16.48 -25.19
N PHE A 122 16.88 16.60 -25.26
CA PHE A 122 17.61 17.85 -25.45
C PHE A 122 17.32 18.41 -26.85
N VAL A 123 16.31 19.27 -26.96
CA VAL A 123 16.12 20.14 -28.13
C VAL A 123 17.04 21.34 -27.96
N LYS A 124 18.05 21.47 -28.83
CA LYS A 124 18.95 22.64 -28.90
C LYS A 124 18.16 23.88 -29.34
N GLN A 125 18.14 24.93 -28.53
CA GLN A 125 17.81 26.30 -28.97
C GLN A 125 19.09 27.14 -29.13
N PRO A 126 19.08 28.20 -29.96
CA PRO A 126 20.28 28.80 -30.52
C PRO A 126 21.01 29.74 -29.55
N ASN A 127 22.31 29.82 -29.79
CA ASN A 127 23.32 30.60 -29.09
C ASN A 127 23.07 32.12 -29.18
N THR A 128 23.25 32.84 -28.07
CA THR A 128 23.71 34.23 -28.08
C THR A 128 24.79 34.37 -27.01
N ASP A 129 25.95 34.83 -27.46
CA ASP A 129 27.24 34.76 -26.79
C ASP A 129 27.35 35.66 -25.54
N GLN A 130 28.02 35.17 -24.47
CA GLN A 130 29.20 35.78 -23.81
C GLN A 130 29.59 35.05 -22.48
N PRO A 131 30.90 34.84 -22.13
CA PRO A 131 31.39 34.08 -20.96
C PRO A 131 32.10 34.98 -19.90
N PRO A 132 32.86 34.46 -18.90
CA PRO A 132 32.59 33.39 -17.92
C PRO A 132 32.88 33.82 -16.46
N SER A 133 32.25 33.20 -15.45
CA SER A 133 32.89 32.84 -14.18
C SER A 133 31.94 32.06 -13.27
N ALA A 134 32.53 31.29 -12.35
CA ALA A 134 31.90 30.60 -11.24
C ALA A 134 31.23 29.25 -11.57
N TRP A 135 32.11 28.26 -11.78
CA TRP A 135 32.03 26.93 -11.18
C TRP A 135 30.96 26.76 -10.08
N ALA A 136 30.17 25.71 -10.27
CA ALA A 136 29.66 24.77 -9.27
C ALA A 136 28.12 24.68 -9.17
N ASN A 137 27.70 23.40 -9.10
CA ASN A 137 26.45 22.88 -8.53
C ASN A 137 25.29 22.67 -9.50
N VAL A 138 25.35 21.50 -10.14
CA VAL A 138 24.18 20.75 -10.61
C VAL A 138 23.16 20.69 -9.46
N THR A 139 22.05 21.41 -9.59
CA THR A 139 20.90 21.26 -8.68
C THR A 139 20.23 19.93 -8.98
N LEU A 140 20.68 18.91 -8.25
CA LEU A 140 20.02 17.63 -8.14
C LEU A 140 18.63 17.88 -7.55
N VAL A 141 17.57 17.58 -8.31
CA VAL A 141 16.22 17.45 -7.76
C VAL A 141 16.29 16.30 -6.76
N GLU A 142 16.44 16.65 -5.50
CA GLU A 142 16.66 15.71 -4.42
C GLU A 142 15.34 15.00 -4.11
N ARG A 143 15.05 13.90 -4.82
CA ARG A 143 14.08 12.91 -4.35
C ARG A 143 14.70 12.14 -3.20
N ARG A 144 14.58 12.72 -2.01
CA ARG A 144 14.95 12.12 -0.73
C ARG A 144 14.09 10.88 -0.48
N PHE A 145 14.68 9.71 -0.61
CA PHE A 145 14.23 8.52 0.12
C PHE A 145 15.23 8.26 1.25
N HIS A 146 14.81 8.47 2.50
CA HIS A 146 14.77 7.47 3.58
C HIS A 146 14.69 8.10 4.98
N ARG A 147 14.00 7.37 5.86
CA ARG A 147 14.04 7.37 7.33
C ARG A 147 12.92 8.14 8.07
N ILE A 148 11.88 7.39 8.43
CA ILE A 148 11.13 7.45 9.70
C ILE A 148 12.16 7.39 10.86
N PRO A 149 12.00 8.03 12.08
CA PRO A 149 10.78 8.48 12.78
C PRO A 149 10.87 9.90 13.43
N CYS A 150 9.80 10.26 14.13
CA CYS A 150 9.70 11.20 15.28
C CYS A 150 9.01 12.57 15.01
N CYS A 151 7.87 12.72 15.71
CA CYS A 151 6.96 13.86 15.83
C CYS A 151 7.55 15.25 15.69
N ARG A 152 6.87 16.08 14.88
CA ARG A 152 7.02 17.54 14.91
C ARG A 152 5.69 18.29 15.09
N GLN A 153 4.76 17.66 15.82
CA GLN A 153 3.66 18.34 16.53
C GLN A 153 3.63 17.96 18.02
N CYS A 154 4.81 17.82 18.63
CA CYS A 154 4.95 17.83 20.10
C CYS A 154 5.79 19.05 20.48
N LEU A 155 5.13 20.20 20.66
CA LEU A 155 5.69 21.40 21.27
C LEU A 155 5.78 21.28 22.82
N LEU A 156 5.92 20.06 23.34
CA LEU A 156 6.04 19.81 24.78
C LEU A 156 7.01 18.64 25.03
N CYS A 157 8.24 18.75 24.53
CA CYS A 157 9.32 17.93 25.06
C CYS A 157 10.66 18.65 24.92
N CYS A 158 10.81 19.74 25.67
CA CYS A 158 12.11 20.20 26.09
C CYS A 158 12.54 19.33 27.27
N CYS A 159 13.37 18.34 26.96
CA CYS A 159 14.71 18.22 27.53
C CYS A 159 14.92 18.43 29.07
N TRP A 160 15.27 17.31 29.74
CA TRP A 160 16.33 17.14 30.75
C TRP A 160 15.92 16.98 32.24
N TRP A 161 16.08 15.75 32.73
CA TRP A 161 16.73 15.30 33.98
C TRP A 161 16.66 16.12 35.30
N ILE A 162 16.32 15.37 36.37
CA ILE A 162 16.89 15.34 37.74
C ILE A 162 16.59 16.54 38.67
N HIS A 163 15.66 16.32 39.62
CA HIS A 163 15.93 16.34 41.07
C HIS A 163 14.86 15.52 41.80
#